data_AF-A0AAW4KJX8-F1
#
_entry.id   AF-A0AAW4KJX8-F1
#
_cell.length_a   1.000
_cell.length_b   1.000
_cell.length_c   1.000
_cell.angle_alpha   90.00
_cell.angle_beta   90.00
_cell.angle_gamma   90.00
#
_symmetry.space_group_name_H-M   'P 1'
#
loop_
_entity.id
_entity.type
_entity.pdbx_description
1 polymer ?
#
loop_
_entity_poly.entity_id
_entity_poly.type
_entity_poly.pdbx_seq_one_letter_code
_entity_poly.pdbx_strand_id
1 'polypeptide(L)'
;VRAQPVLDAFFRDAMNCTLLAFALNTCAYTTEIFAGAIRSMAHGEVEAAKAYGLSGWKLYAYVIMPSALRRSLPYYSNEVILMLHSTTVAFTATIPDILKVARDANSATFMTFQSFAIAVVIYLTVTFALVGLFRLA
;
A
#
# COMPACT_ATOMS: atom_id res chain seq x y z
N VAL A 1 24.71 9.18 -13.07
CA VAL A 1 24.43 8.74 -11.68
C VAL A 1 25.66 8.87 -10.78
N ARG A 2 26.84 8.33 -11.14
CA ARG A 2 28.11 8.49 -10.37
C ARG A 2 28.66 9.92 -10.18
N ALA A 3 28.10 10.94 -10.82
CA ALA A 3 28.63 12.31 -10.80
C ALA A 3 27.98 13.21 -9.74
N GLN A 4 26.94 12.73 -9.04
CA GLN A 4 26.22 13.48 -8.01
C GLN A 4 26.29 12.69 -6.69
N PRO A 5 27.05 13.14 -5.67
CA PRO A 5 27.34 12.36 -4.46
C PRO A 5 26.08 12.02 -3.64
N VAL A 6 25.04 12.85 -3.74
CA VAL A 6 23.73 12.62 -3.11
C VAL A 6 22.93 11.48 -3.75
N LEU A 7 22.94 11.38 -5.09
CA LEU A 7 22.26 10.28 -5.79
C LEU A 7 23.02 8.97 -5.60
N ASP A 8 24.35 9.00 -5.61
CA ASP A 8 25.17 7.80 -5.39
C ASP A 8 24.99 7.26 -3.97
N ALA A 9 24.94 8.12 -2.95
CA ALA A 9 24.63 7.71 -1.58
C ALA A 9 23.20 7.14 -1.44
N PHE A 10 22.22 7.72 -2.13
CA PHE A 10 20.83 7.26 -2.08
C PHE A 10 20.64 5.90 -2.74
N PHE A 11 21.18 5.70 -3.95
CA PHE A 11 21.03 4.43 -4.69
C PHE A 11 21.94 3.30 -4.18
N ARG A 12 22.93 3.61 -3.34
CA ARG A 12 23.82 2.62 -2.72
C ARG A 12 23.21 1.95 -1.50
N ASP A 13 22.20 2.57 -0.89
CA ASP A 13 21.43 1.97 0.19
C ASP A 13 20.24 1.18 -0.39
N ALA A 14 20.28 -0.15 -0.21
CA ALA A 14 19.22 -1.04 -0.70
C ALA A 14 17.85 -0.68 -0.12
N MET A 15 17.80 -0.17 1.11
CA MET A 15 16.56 0.25 1.77
C MET A 15 15.86 1.36 0.99
N ASN A 16 16.62 2.38 0.58
CA ASN A 16 16.08 3.56 -0.11
C ASN A 16 15.57 3.22 -1.52
N CYS A 17 16.29 2.36 -2.24
CA CYS A 17 15.87 1.86 -3.55
C CYS A 17 14.55 1.09 -3.46
N THR A 18 14.43 0.19 -2.49
CA THR A 18 13.21 -0.61 -2.34
C THR A 18 12.03 0.22 -1.84
N LEU A 19 12.24 1.13 -0.89
CA LEU A 19 11.22 2.10 -0.46
C LEU A 19 10.70 2.93 -1.62
N LEU A 20 11.59 3.43 -2.49
CA LEU A 20 11.18 4.19 -3.66
C LEU A 20 10.37 3.34 -4.65
N ALA A 21 10.80 2.10 -4.92
CA ALA A 21 10.09 1.19 -5.80
C ALA A 21 8.67 0.88 -5.29
N PHE A 22 8.53 0.58 -3.99
CA PHE A 22 7.23 0.37 -3.37
C PHE A 22 6.38 1.63 -3.34
N ALA A 23 6.96 2.78 -3.00
CA ALA A 23 6.24 4.05 -2.99
C ALA A 23 5.67 4.38 -4.38
N LEU A 24 6.46 4.19 -5.44
CA LEU A 24 6.00 4.39 -6.82
C LEU A 24 4.90 3.39 -7.20
N ASN A 25 5.06 2.12 -6.82
CA ASN A 25 4.06 1.08 -7.08
C ASN A 25 2.73 1.40 -6.38
N THR A 26 2.75 1.66 -5.07
CA THR A 26 1.55 2.05 -4.31
C THR A 26 0.94 3.32 -4.84
N CYS A 27 1.74 4.33 -5.19
CA CYS A 27 1.24 5.60 -5.71
C CYS A 27 0.49 5.38 -7.03
N ALA A 28 1.02 4.57 -7.94
CA ALA A 28 0.37 4.23 -9.20
C ALA A 28 -0.97 3.51 -8.97
N TYR A 29 -0.99 2.44 -8.17
CA TYR A 29 -2.22 1.70 -7.86
C TYR A 29 -3.25 2.56 -7.14
N THR A 30 -2.83 3.32 -6.13
CA THR A 30 -3.70 4.23 -5.37
C THR A 30 -4.31 5.28 -6.30
N THR A 31 -3.53 5.85 -7.22
CA THR A 31 -4.00 6.83 -8.20
C THR A 31 -5.07 6.23 -9.13
N GLU A 32 -4.85 5.02 -9.64
CA GLU A 32 -5.84 4.32 -10.48
C GLU A 32 -7.11 3.96 -9.69
N ILE A 33 -7.01 3.57 -8.42
CA ILE A 33 -8.16 3.32 -7.54
C ILE A 33 -8.98 4.60 -7.36
N PHE A 34 -8.33 5.72 -7.05
CA PHE A 34 -9.02 7.01 -6.92
C PHE A 34 -9.63 7.49 -8.23
N ALA A 35 -8.89 7.36 -9.35
CA ALA A 35 -9.40 7.71 -10.68
C ALA A 35 -10.60 6.83 -11.07
N GLY A 36 -10.54 5.53 -10.80
CA GLY A 36 -11.64 4.58 -10.98
C GLY A 36 -12.84 4.92 -10.12
N ALA A 37 -12.64 5.28 -8.85
CA ALA A 37 -13.72 5.70 -7.95
C ALA A 37 -14.44 6.96 -8.46
N ILE A 38 -13.69 7.96 -8.95
CA ILE A 38 -14.25 9.18 -9.56
C ILE A 38 -15.01 8.85 -10.86
N ARG A 39 -14.48 7.97 -11.71
CA ARG A 39 -15.18 7.53 -12.94
C ARG A 39 -16.44 6.72 -12.66
N SER A 40 -16.49 6.00 -11.54
CA SER A 40 -17.64 5.18 -11.14
C SER A 40 -18.79 5.99 -10.53
N MET A 41 -18.61 7.30 -10.29
CA MET A 41 -19.68 8.15 -9.77
C MET A 41 -20.87 8.21 -10.70
N ALA A 42 -22.07 8.18 -10.11
CA ALA A 42 -23.29 8.36 -10.86
C ALA A 42 -23.39 9.81 -11.36
N HIS A 43 -23.66 10.00 -12.64
CA HIS A 43 -23.86 11.32 -13.26
C HIS A 43 -24.91 12.17 -12.51
N GLY A 44 -25.90 11.52 -11.88
CA GLY A 44 -26.92 12.17 -11.07
C GLY A 44 -26.40 12.92 -9.83
N GLU A 45 -25.30 12.48 -9.20
CA GLU A 45 -24.71 13.21 -8.05
C GLU A 45 -24.07 14.54 -8.51
N VAL A 46 -23.45 14.52 -9.69
CA VAL A 46 -22.83 15.71 -10.31
C VAL A 46 -23.91 16.66 -10.81
N GLU A 47 -24.98 16.14 -11.42
CA GLU A 47 -26.11 16.94 -11.90
C GLU A 47 -26.91 17.57 -10.75
N ALA A 48 -27.14 16.83 -9.65
CA ALA A 48 -27.78 17.36 -8.44
C ALA A 48 -26.95 18.47 -7.79
N ALA A 49 -25.63 18.29 -7.68
CA ALA A 49 -24.75 19.32 -7.14
C ALA A 49 -24.74 20.58 -8.02
N LYS A 50 -24.75 20.43 -9.35
CA LYS A 50 -24.88 21.55 -10.28
C LYS A 50 -26.23 22.26 -10.16
N ALA A 51 -27.33 21.52 -10.02
CA ALA A 51 -28.66 22.08 -9.80
C ALA A 51 -28.76 22.84 -8.47
N TYR A 52 -27.97 22.43 -7.46
CA TYR A 52 -27.83 23.13 -6.18
C TYR A 52 -26.95 24.40 -6.27
N GLY A 53 -26.44 24.75 -7.45
CA GLY A 53 -25.62 25.94 -7.67
C GLY A 53 -24.13 25.77 -7.33
N LEU A 54 -23.66 24.55 -7.07
CA LEU A 54 -22.23 24.28 -6.88
C LEU A 54 -21.55 24.20 -8.25
N SER A 55 -20.58 25.07 -8.51
CA SER A 55 -19.79 25.07 -9.74
C SER A 55 -18.28 25.01 -9.47
N GLY A 56 -17.56 24.42 -10.42
CA GLY A 56 -16.09 24.36 -10.45
C GLY A 56 -15.48 23.66 -9.23
N TRP A 57 -14.60 24.38 -8.51
CA TRP A 57 -13.81 23.85 -7.41
C TRP A 57 -14.65 23.40 -6.21
N LYS A 58 -15.74 24.12 -5.91
CA LYS A 58 -16.62 23.79 -4.77
C LYS A 58 -17.29 22.43 -4.97
N LEU A 59 -17.75 22.15 -6.20
CA LEU A 59 -18.34 20.86 -6.54
C LEU A 59 -17.31 19.72 -6.39
N TYR A 60 -16.07 19.96 -6.83
CA TYR A 60 -15.02 18.95 -6.72
C TYR A 60 -14.62 18.68 -5.26
N ALA A 61 -14.37 19.73 -4.47
CA ALA A 61 -13.89 19.60 -3.09
C ALA A 61 -14.97 19.13 -2.09
N TYR A 62 -16.23 19.53 -2.26
CA TYR A 62 -17.31 19.19 -1.31
C TYR A 62 -18.13 17.97 -1.69
N VAL A 63 -18.23 17.62 -2.97
CA VAL A 63 -19.07 16.50 -3.42
C VAL A 63 -18.21 15.38 -3.96
N ILE A 64 -17.42 15.65 -5.00
CA ILE A 64 -16.69 14.60 -5.71
C ILE A 64 -15.61 13.97 -4.83
N MET A 65 -14.73 14.77 -4.23
CA MET A 65 -13.59 14.30 -3.47
C MET A 65 -13.97 13.47 -2.23
N PRO A 66 -14.86 13.93 -1.33
CA PRO A 66 -15.21 13.15 -0.13
C PRO A 66 -16.02 11.90 -0.47
N SER A 67 -16.92 11.95 -1.44
CA SER A 67 -17.70 10.77 -1.84
C SER A 67 -16.83 9.75 -2.58
N ALA A 68 -15.90 10.18 -3.44
CA ALA A 68 -14.93 9.29 -4.07
C ALA A 68 -14.00 8.63 -3.05
N LEU A 69 -13.53 9.37 -2.05
CA LEU A 69 -12.70 8.85 -0.96
C LEU A 69 -13.45 7.80 -0.12
N ARG A 70 -14.71 8.06 0.22
CA ARG A 70 -15.53 7.09 0.96
C ARG A 70 -15.78 5.82 0.16
N ARG A 71 -15.96 5.95 -1.15
CA ARG A 71 -16.19 4.81 -2.05
C ARG A 71 -14.90 4.04 -2.34
N SER A 72 -13.74 4.70 -2.32
CA SER A 72 -12.43 4.08 -2.54
C SER A 72 -11.83 3.40 -1.30
N LEU A 73 -12.22 3.81 -0.08
CA LEU A 73 -11.81 3.20 1.20
C LEU A 73 -11.84 1.65 1.24
N PRO A 74 -12.95 0.97 0.84
CA PRO A 74 -12.97 -0.49 0.82
C PRO A 74 -12.04 -1.09 -0.25
N TYR A 75 -11.87 -0.43 -1.41
CA TYR A 75 -10.94 -0.87 -2.45
C TYR A 75 -9.48 -0.68 -2.02
N TYR A 76 -9.19 0.40 -1.30
CA TYR A 76 -7.87 0.68 -0.74
C TYR A 76 -7.46 -0.37 0.29
N SER A 77 -8.41 -0.87 1.10
CA SER A 77 -8.15 -1.94 2.07
C SER A 77 -7.66 -3.23 1.38
N ASN A 78 -8.20 -3.56 0.21
CA ASN A 78 -7.74 -4.70 -0.58
C ASN A 78 -6.31 -4.49 -1.11
N GLU A 79 -6.01 -3.27 -1.57
CA GLU A 79 -4.67 -2.92 -2.06
C GLU A 79 -3.62 -2.97 -0.95
N VAL A 80 -3.96 -2.56 0.28
CA VAL A 80 -3.05 -2.67 1.44
C VAL A 80 -2.70 -4.13 1.73
N ILE A 81 -3.66 -5.05 1.59
CA ILE A 81 -3.42 -6.50 1.76
C ILE A 81 -2.51 -7.04 0.65
N LEU A 82 -2.77 -6.67 -0.60
CA LEU A 82 -1.94 -7.05 -1.75
C LEU A 82 -0.52 -6.49 -1.65
N MET A 83 -0.40 -5.26 -1.16
CA MET A 83 0.88 -4.60 -0.89
C MET A 83 1.65 -5.33 0.20
N LEU A 84 0.97 -5.73 1.29
CA LEU A 84 1.57 -6.52 2.36
C LEU A 84 1.99 -7.92 1.90
N HIS A 85 1.33 -8.50 0.90
CA HIS A 85 1.86 -9.71 0.25
C HIS A 85 3.07 -9.39 -0.63
N SER A 86 3.05 -8.29 -1.37
CA SER A 86 4.16 -7.86 -2.23
C SER A 86 5.43 -7.49 -1.44
N THR A 87 5.33 -7.04 -0.19
CA THR A 87 6.50 -6.81 0.69
C THR A 87 7.24 -8.11 1.02
N THR A 88 6.59 -9.27 0.99
CA THR A 88 7.31 -10.56 1.11
C THR A 88 8.31 -10.78 -0.05
N VAL A 89 8.09 -10.16 -1.21
CA VAL A 89 9.04 -10.16 -2.31
C VAL A 89 10.19 -9.18 -2.05
N ALA A 90 9.95 -8.08 -1.30
CA ALA A 90 10.99 -7.13 -0.84
C ALA A 90 12.10 -7.81 -0.03
N PHE A 91 11.77 -8.88 0.69
CA PHE A 91 12.70 -9.70 1.41
C PHE A 91 13.87 -10.20 0.54
N THR A 92 13.64 -10.40 -0.77
CA THR A 92 14.71 -10.77 -1.72
C THR A 92 15.77 -9.67 -1.88
N ALA A 93 15.44 -8.40 -1.57
CA ALA A 93 16.33 -7.25 -1.58
C ALA A 93 17.10 -7.03 -0.26
N THR A 94 17.14 -8.02 0.64
CA THR A 94 17.98 -8.03 1.87
C THR A 94 17.53 -7.07 3.00
N ILE A 95 16.36 -6.46 2.86
CA ILE A 95 15.76 -5.66 3.93
C ILE A 95 15.37 -6.58 5.11
N PRO A 96 15.72 -6.22 6.36
CA PRO A 96 15.34 -6.98 7.54
C PRO A 96 13.84 -6.95 7.72
N ASP A 97 13.20 -7.97 7.18
CA ASP A 97 11.79 -8.28 7.37
C ASP A 97 11.63 -9.52 8.26
N ILE A 98 10.39 -9.88 8.60
CA ILE A 98 10.08 -11.07 9.43
C ILE A 98 10.74 -12.34 8.86
N LEU A 99 10.85 -12.45 7.53
CA LEU A 99 11.51 -13.57 6.85
C LEU A 99 13.05 -13.58 7.01
N LYS A 100 13.69 -12.41 7.20
CA LYS A 100 15.14 -12.34 7.45
C LYS A 100 15.46 -12.86 8.83
N VAL A 101 14.69 -12.45 9.83
CA VAL A 101 14.80 -12.97 11.20
C VAL A 101 14.56 -14.48 11.23
N ALA A 102 13.58 -14.98 10.45
CA ALA A 102 13.32 -16.41 10.33
C ALA A 102 14.46 -17.17 9.65
N ARG A 103 15.08 -16.60 8.61
CA ARG A 103 16.25 -17.19 7.94
C ARG A 103 17.49 -17.18 8.83
N ASP A 104 17.72 -16.10 9.57
CA ASP A 104 18.85 -15.98 10.50
C ASP A 104 18.69 -16.97 11.66
N ALA A 105 17.47 -17.12 12.20
CA ALA A 105 17.14 -18.15 13.19
C ALA A 105 17.30 -19.58 12.63
N ASN A 106 16.93 -19.80 11.38
CA ASN A 106 17.15 -21.08 10.70
C ASN A 106 18.65 -21.36 10.52
N SER A 107 19.45 -20.38 10.15
CA SER A 107 20.90 -20.54 9.99
C SER A 107 21.60 -20.84 11.33
N ALA A 108 21.05 -20.36 12.45
CA ALA A 108 21.59 -20.63 13.78
C ALA A 108 21.17 -22.00 14.35
N THR A 109 19.95 -22.45 14.03
CA THR A 109 19.33 -23.63 14.68
C THR A 109 19.21 -24.84 13.74
N PHE A 110 19.37 -24.66 12.43
CA PHE A 110 19.08 -25.63 11.35
C PHE A 110 17.65 -26.22 11.34
N MET A 111 16.75 -25.69 12.18
CA MET A 111 15.35 -26.11 12.28
C MET A 111 14.48 -25.30 11.30
N THR A 112 14.48 -25.70 10.03
CA THR A 112 13.80 -25.00 8.93
C THR A 112 12.29 -24.96 9.12
N PHE A 113 11.69 -26.09 9.48
CA PHE A 113 10.25 -26.18 9.62
C PHE A 113 9.70 -25.25 10.71
N GLN A 114 10.29 -25.26 11.92
CA GLN A 114 9.83 -24.40 13.02
C GLN A 114 10.07 -22.91 12.75
N SER A 115 11.24 -22.54 12.20
CA SER A 115 11.57 -21.14 11.96
C SER A 115 10.63 -20.48 10.95
N PHE A 116 10.32 -21.18 9.84
CA PHE A 116 9.36 -20.67 8.86
C PHE A 116 7.91 -20.80 9.33
N ALA A 117 7.54 -21.83 10.10
CA ALA A 117 6.19 -21.95 10.64
C ALA A 117 5.83 -20.78 11.56
N ILE A 118 6.75 -20.37 12.45
CA ILE A 118 6.56 -19.21 13.33
C ILE A 118 6.45 -17.93 12.50
N ALA A 119 7.28 -17.77 11.46
CA ALA A 119 7.21 -16.61 10.56
C ALA A 119 5.85 -16.51 9.86
N VAL A 120 5.31 -17.63 9.37
CA VAL A 120 3.98 -17.69 8.75
C VAL A 120 2.89 -17.33 9.75
N VAL A 121 2.94 -17.84 10.98
CA VAL A 121 1.95 -17.52 12.02
C VAL A 121 1.96 -16.02 12.36
N ILE A 122 3.14 -15.41 12.48
CA ILE A 122 3.27 -13.96 12.71
C ILE A 122 2.67 -13.18 11.53
N TYR A 123 3.02 -13.56 10.30
CA TYR A 123 2.49 -12.90 9.09
C TYR A 123 0.96 -13.00 9.04
N LEU A 124 0.43 -14.18 9.32
CA LEU A 124 -1.01 -14.44 9.35
C LEU A 124 -1.70 -13.59 10.42
N THR A 125 -1.12 -13.48 11.61
CA THR A 125 -1.66 -12.67 12.72
C THR A 125 -1.73 -11.19 12.35
N VAL A 126 -0.66 -10.66 11.73
CA VAL A 126 -0.61 -9.26 11.27
C VAL A 126 -1.63 -9.00 10.16
N THR A 127 -1.73 -9.89 9.17
CA THR A 127 -2.71 -9.78 8.09
C THR A 127 -4.14 -9.79 8.65
N PHE A 128 -4.47 -10.73 9.55
CA PHE A 128 -5.79 -10.79 10.16
C PHE A 128 -6.10 -9.56 11.03
N ALA A 129 -5.12 -9.02 11.76
CA ALA A 129 -5.28 -7.81 12.54
C ALA A 129 -5.56 -6.59 11.66
N LEU A 130 -4.82 -6.43 10.55
CA LEU A 130 -5.04 -5.36 9.58
C LEU A 130 -6.41 -5.46 8.91
N VAL A 131 -6.78 -6.65 8.42
CA VAL A 131 -8.11 -6.90 7.83
C VAL A 131 -9.21 -6.61 8.84
N GLY A 132 -9.03 -7.03 10.10
CA GLY A 132 -9.97 -6.76 11.19
C GLY A 132 -10.14 -5.27 11.47
N LEU A 133 -9.04 -4.51 11.50
CA LEU A 133 -9.05 -3.06 11.71
C LEU A 133 -9.77 -2.32 10.58
N PHE A 134 -9.47 -2.65 9.33
CA PHE A 134 -10.12 -2.05 8.15
C PHE A 134 -11.60 -2.42 8.03
N ARG A 135 -12.02 -3.55 8.59
CA ARG A 135 -13.43 -3.94 8.62
C ARG A 135 -14.20 -3.25 9.76
N LEU A 136 -13.51 -2.75 10.78
CA LEU A 136 -14.08 -2.04 11.92
C LEU A 136 -14.20 -0.52 11.69
N ALA A 137 -13.37 0.03 10.79
CA ALA A 137 -13.36 1.44 10.37
C ALA A 137 -14.33 1.70 9.20
#